data_AF-A0A7X0GHL4-F1
#
_entry.id   AF-A0A7X0GHL4-F1
#
_cell.length_a   1.000
_cell.length_b   1.000
_cell.length_c   1.000
_cell.angle_alpha   90.00
_cell.angle_beta   90.00
_cell.angle_gamma   90.00
#
_symmetry.space_group_name_H-M   'P 1'
#
loop_
_entity.id
_entity.type
_entity.pdbx_description
1 polymer ?
#
loop_
_entity_poly.entity_id
_entity_poly.type
_entity_poly.pdbx_seq_one_letter_code
_entity_poly.pdbx_strand_id
1 'polypeptide(L)'
;MSAATTRSRTPDRLCAEAVDLARAAAEEAAAPGIVGEHVGLVSEGDRVVTHFFQCLKLGYRGWRWAVTVARASRAKIVTVDEAALLPGPDAVLAPEWVPWSERLRPGDMGPGDLLPTDAEDLRLEPGYTGEDEPAPNVPVSHEMADLVEAEDADLATGPSSGFTVAPLRGSIPAIAEELGMRRARVLSRYGLHTAADRWEEAFGPKTPMAQSAPAACVSCGFLVPIGGSLGQAFGACANEFSPADGRLVSLAYGCGGHSEAAVMPRPPQPPAPVIDETRVDPFPLRPSSDSGSVTPTADADTEELGHS
;
A
#
# COMPACT_ATOMS: atom_id res chain seq x y z
N MET A 1 16.65 -34.29 46.56
CA MET A 1 16.94 -32.86 46.29
C MET A 1 18.40 -32.74 45.89
N SER A 2 18.70 -32.77 44.58
CA SER A 2 20.05 -32.51 44.09
C SER A 2 20.33 -31.01 44.21
N ALA A 3 21.36 -30.64 44.95
CA ALA A 3 21.82 -29.27 45.04
C ALA A 3 22.18 -28.78 43.62
N ALA A 4 21.50 -27.71 43.17
CA ALA A 4 21.87 -27.03 41.94
C ALA A 4 23.25 -26.39 42.15
N THR A 5 24.28 -27.09 41.69
CA THR A 5 25.65 -26.56 41.63
C THR A 5 25.63 -25.31 40.75
N THR A 6 25.93 -24.16 41.35
CA THR A 6 26.20 -22.91 40.62
C THR A 6 27.26 -23.17 39.57
N ARG A 7 26.86 -23.06 38.28
CA ARG A 7 27.74 -23.30 37.13
C ARG A 7 28.94 -22.36 37.23
N SER A 8 30.14 -22.93 37.28
CA SER A 8 31.37 -22.16 37.13
C SER A 8 31.37 -21.47 35.77
N ARG A 9 31.59 -20.15 35.74
CA ARG A 9 31.85 -19.41 34.48
C ARG A 9 33.26 -19.65 33.94
N THR A 10 34.13 -20.26 34.74
CA THR A 10 35.49 -20.61 34.34
C THR A 10 35.43 -21.91 33.52
N PRO A 11 35.83 -21.90 32.25
CA PRO A 11 35.78 -23.09 31.40
C PRO A 11 36.77 -24.16 31.87
N ASP A 12 36.38 -25.44 31.76
CA ASP A 12 37.30 -26.57 31.96
C ASP A 12 38.44 -26.45 30.95
N ARG A 13 39.68 -26.49 31.47
CA ARG A 13 40.88 -26.26 30.67
C ARG A 13 41.00 -27.20 29.48
N LEU A 14 40.69 -28.49 29.65
CA LEU A 14 40.81 -29.47 28.55
C LEU A 14 39.76 -29.21 27.48
N CYS A 15 38.54 -28.86 27.88
CA CYS A 15 37.49 -28.48 26.93
C CYS A 15 37.86 -27.18 26.19
N ALA A 16 38.36 -26.16 26.90
CA ALA A 16 38.77 -24.89 26.30
C ALA A 16 39.96 -25.03 25.33
N GLU A 17 40.86 -25.98 25.56
CA GLU A 17 41.99 -26.27 24.68
C GLU A 17 41.59 -27.16 23.47
N ALA A 18 40.38 -27.75 23.44
CA ALA A 18 39.93 -28.68 22.41
C ALA A 18 39.44 -28.01 21.10
N VAL A 19 40.10 -26.92 20.68
CA VAL A 19 39.72 -26.14 19.50
C VAL A 19 39.78 -26.97 18.22
N ASP A 20 40.80 -27.80 18.05
CA ASP A 20 40.98 -28.62 16.84
C ASP A 20 39.91 -29.71 16.71
N LEU A 21 39.56 -30.35 17.84
CA LEU A 21 38.44 -31.31 17.89
C LEU A 21 37.13 -30.62 17.50
N ALA A 22 36.89 -29.43 18.05
CA ALA A 22 35.70 -28.66 17.73
C ALA A 22 35.67 -28.20 16.27
N ARG A 23 36.82 -27.78 15.71
CA ARG A 23 36.96 -27.41 14.29
C ARG A 23 36.65 -28.58 13.37
N ALA A 24 37.23 -29.75 13.65
CA ALA A 24 37.00 -30.95 12.85
C ALA A 24 35.51 -31.33 12.83
N ALA A 25 34.82 -31.23 13.96
CA ALA A 25 33.38 -31.47 14.04
C ALA A 25 32.55 -30.42 13.29
N ALA A 26 32.94 -29.13 13.33
CA ALA A 26 32.29 -28.10 12.53
C ALA A 26 32.48 -28.37 11.02
N GLU A 27 33.68 -28.76 10.59
CA GLU A 27 34.01 -29.07 9.21
C GLU A 27 33.32 -30.34 8.70
N GLU A 28 33.11 -31.34 9.58
CA GLU A 28 32.31 -32.53 9.29
C GLU A 28 30.83 -32.21 9.08
N ALA A 29 30.26 -31.30 9.90
CA ALA A 29 28.86 -30.89 9.79
C ALA A 29 28.61 -29.92 8.61
N ALA A 30 29.65 -29.25 8.12
CA ALA A 30 29.56 -28.20 7.12
C ALA A 30 29.91 -28.69 5.71
N ALA A 31 29.56 -27.90 4.70
CA ALA A 31 30.15 -28.07 3.38
C ALA A 31 31.66 -27.71 3.41
N PRO A 32 32.47 -28.23 2.47
CA PRO A 32 33.89 -27.87 2.42
C PRO A 32 34.09 -26.36 2.30
N GLY A 33 34.97 -25.79 3.13
CA GLY A 33 35.42 -24.40 3.03
C GLY A 33 34.46 -23.32 3.58
N ILE A 34 33.36 -23.69 4.26
CA ILE A 34 32.44 -22.69 4.86
C ILE A 34 32.60 -22.50 6.38
N VAL A 35 33.56 -23.18 7.01
CA VAL A 35 33.98 -22.95 8.39
C VAL A 35 35.21 -22.05 8.37
N GLY A 36 35.15 -20.92 9.09
CA GLY A 36 36.22 -19.92 9.15
C GLY A 36 37.02 -19.98 10.45
N GLU A 37 37.49 -18.80 10.87
CA GLU A 37 38.32 -18.65 12.07
C GLU A 37 37.57 -18.97 13.36
N HIS A 38 38.32 -19.40 14.38
CA HIS A 38 37.79 -19.55 15.74
C HIS A 38 37.57 -18.15 16.30
N VAL A 39 36.32 -17.83 16.64
CA VAL A 39 35.89 -16.49 17.08
C VAL A 39 35.69 -16.40 18.59
N GLY A 40 35.66 -17.53 19.31
CA GLY A 40 35.59 -17.54 20.76
C GLY A 40 35.02 -18.82 21.34
N LEU A 41 34.81 -18.83 22.65
CA LEU A 41 34.21 -19.94 23.38
C LEU A 41 33.34 -19.42 24.53
N VAL A 42 32.40 -20.25 24.98
CA VAL A 42 31.58 -20.01 26.17
C VAL A 42 31.55 -21.28 27.03
N SER A 43 31.61 -21.11 28.35
CA SER A 43 31.42 -22.20 29.32
C SER A 43 29.92 -22.36 29.60
N GLU A 44 29.35 -23.48 29.17
CA GLU A 44 27.93 -23.82 29.38
C GLU A 44 27.71 -24.54 30.73
N GLY A 45 28.76 -25.19 31.23
CA GLY A 45 28.81 -25.86 32.53
C GLY A 45 30.21 -26.33 32.91
N ASP A 46 30.34 -27.07 34.01
CA ASP A 46 31.64 -27.42 34.63
C ASP A 46 32.65 -28.09 33.69
N ARG A 47 32.18 -28.88 32.72
CA ARG A 47 33.01 -29.60 31.74
C ARG A 47 32.33 -29.62 30.38
N VAL A 48 31.67 -28.51 30.05
CA VAL A 48 30.93 -28.31 28.81
C VAL A 48 31.27 -26.92 28.30
N VAL A 49 31.87 -26.87 27.11
CA VAL A 49 32.32 -25.63 26.46
C VAL A 49 31.83 -25.63 25.03
N THR A 50 31.25 -24.52 24.58
CA THR A 50 30.87 -24.31 23.19
C THR A 50 31.89 -23.42 22.51
N HIS A 51 32.54 -23.94 21.47
CA HIS A 51 33.44 -23.20 20.59
C HIS A 51 32.67 -22.60 19.43
N PHE A 52 32.99 -21.37 19.07
CA PHE A 52 32.38 -20.68 17.95
C PHE A 52 33.39 -20.48 16.82
N PHE A 53 32.98 -20.80 15.59
CA PHE A 53 33.74 -20.52 14.37
C PHE A 53 32.91 -19.66 13.43
N GLN A 54 33.56 -18.77 12.67
CA GLN A 54 32.87 -17.94 11.68
C GLN A 54 32.20 -18.82 10.61
N CYS A 55 30.97 -18.48 10.21
CA CYS A 55 30.37 -19.05 8.99
C CYS A 55 30.79 -18.21 7.78
N LEU A 56 31.41 -18.84 6.78
CA LEU A 56 31.83 -18.16 5.53
C LEU A 56 30.79 -18.26 4.40
N LYS A 57 29.62 -18.86 4.67
CA LYS A 57 28.54 -18.98 3.69
C LYS A 57 27.87 -17.62 3.46
N LEU A 58 27.85 -17.15 2.22
CA LEU A 58 27.32 -15.82 1.82
C LEU A 58 25.90 -15.52 2.36
N GLY A 59 25.01 -16.52 2.39
CA GLY A 59 23.64 -16.35 2.87
C GLY A 59 23.48 -16.31 4.40
N TYR A 60 24.55 -16.55 5.16
CA TYR A 60 24.55 -16.69 6.63
C TYR A 60 25.50 -15.67 7.28
N ARG A 61 25.48 -14.43 6.77
CA ARG A 61 26.29 -13.34 7.33
C ARG A 61 25.99 -13.16 8.83
N GLY A 62 27.05 -13.14 9.64
CA GLY A 62 26.95 -12.97 11.09
C GLY A 62 26.62 -14.26 11.86
N TRP A 63 26.32 -15.36 11.17
CA TRP A 63 26.13 -16.67 11.79
C TRP A 63 27.47 -17.34 12.12
N ARG A 64 27.43 -18.28 13.05
CA ARG A 64 28.61 -18.96 13.59
C ARG A 64 28.32 -20.45 13.77
N TRP A 65 29.31 -21.28 13.47
CA TRP A 65 29.29 -22.68 13.85
C TRP A 65 29.55 -22.79 15.35
N ALA A 66 28.60 -23.32 16.08
CA ALA A 66 28.69 -23.58 17.51
C ALA A 66 28.93 -25.08 17.71
N VAL A 67 30.05 -25.43 18.32
CA VAL A 67 30.41 -26.82 18.60
C VAL A 67 30.59 -26.98 20.09
N THR A 68 29.66 -27.72 20.70
CA THR A 68 29.69 -28.02 22.12
C THR A 68 30.53 -29.28 22.34
N VAL A 69 31.58 -29.13 23.14
CA VAL A 69 32.42 -30.22 23.59
C VAL A 69 32.24 -30.44 25.08
N ALA A 70 32.30 -31.70 25.49
CA ALA A 70 32.12 -32.08 26.87
C ALA A 70 33.12 -33.15 27.30
N ARG A 71 33.34 -33.25 28.61
CA ARG A 71 34.18 -34.31 29.18
C ARG A 71 33.52 -34.92 30.41
N ALA A 72 33.45 -36.25 30.44
CA ALA A 72 33.00 -36.99 31.61
C ALA A 72 33.88 -36.73 32.85
N SER A 73 33.30 -36.87 34.03
CA SER A 73 34.04 -36.69 35.29
C SER A 73 35.26 -37.61 35.34
N ARG A 74 36.42 -37.07 35.72
CA ARG A 74 37.73 -37.77 35.80
C ARG A 74 38.29 -38.30 34.48
N ALA A 75 37.56 -38.27 33.37
CA ALA A 75 38.10 -38.62 32.06
C ALA A 75 39.20 -37.63 31.64
N LYS A 76 40.12 -38.02 30.76
CA LYS A 76 41.08 -37.07 30.15
C LYS A 76 40.75 -36.75 28.69
N ILE A 77 39.77 -37.46 28.14
CA ILE A 77 39.36 -37.38 26.74
C ILE A 77 38.15 -36.45 26.66
N VAL A 78 38.23 -35.43 25.82
CA VAL A 78 37.11 -34.54 25.47
C VAL A 78 36.35 -35.18 24.30
N THR A 79 35.03 -35.10 24.31
CA THR A 79 34.13 -35.60 23.27
C THR A 79 33.27 -34.46 22.73
N VAL A 80 32.78 -34.61 21.50
CA VAL A 80 31.81 -33.68 20.89
C VAL A 80 30.41 -34.09 21.32
N ASP A 81 29.59 -33.12 21.72
CA ASP A 81 28.18 -33.32 22.05
C ASP A 81 27.29 -32.95 20.86
N GLU A 82 27.49 -31.75 20.30
CA GLU A 82 26.75 -31.26 19.13
C GLU A 82 27.58 -30.28 18.28
N ALA A 83 27.21 -30.16 17.01
CA ALA A 83 27.67 -29.13 16.09
C ALA A 83 26.45 -28.52 15.37
N ALA A 84 26.22 -27.22 15.54
CA ALA A 84 25.08 -26.52 14.99
C ALA A 84 25.49 -25.17 14.39
N LEU A 85 24.69 -24.67 13.44
CA LEU A 85 24.84 -23.32 12.88
C LEU A 85 23.88 -22.39 13.60
N LEU A 86 24.40 -21.43 14.37
CA LEU A 86 23.61 -20.53 15.20
C LEU A 86 23.80 -19.06 14.79
N PRO A 87 22.78 -18.22 14.95
CA PRO A 87 22.90 -16.80 14.68
C PRO A 87 23.82 -16.13 15.72
N GLY A 88 24.80 -15.35 15.26
CA GLY A 88 25.55 -14.46 16.11
C GLY A 88 24.82 -13.12 16.35
N PRO A 89 25.41 -12.21 17.14
CA PRO A 89 24.89 -10.86 17.41
C PRO A 89 24.68 -10.02 16.15
N ASP A 90 25.49 -10.26 15.12
CA ASP A 90 25.44 -9.54 13.84
C ASP A 90 24.68 -10.33 12.76
N ALA A 91 24.01 -11.43 13.15
CA ALA A 91 23.25 -12.24 12.20
C ALA A 91 21.97 -11.53 11.76
N VAL A 92 21.72 -11.54 10.46
CA VAL A 92 20.42 -11.12 9.93
C VAL A 92 19.43 -12.25 10.18
N LEU A 93 18.44 -11.98 11.04
CA LEU A 93 17.34 -12.89 11.36
C LEU A 93 16.12 -12.58 10.49
N ALA A 94 15.30 -13.60 10.27
CA ALA A 94 13.99 -13.40 9.69
C ALA A 94 13.15 -12.50 10.62
N PRO A 95 12.26 -11.66 10.07
CA PRO A 95 11.28 -10.95 10.89
C PRO A 95 10.39 -11.97 11.61
N GLU A 96 9.70 -11.50 12.64
CA GLU A 96 8.70 -12.32 13.33
C GLU A 96 7.65 -12.83 12.33
N TRP A 97 7.25 -14.08 12.50
CA TRP A 97 6.23 -14.67 11.65
C TRP A 97 4.87 -14.02 11.94
N VAL A 98 4.20 -13.57 10.88
CA VAL A 98 2.88 -12.93 10.95
C VAL A 98 1.86 -13.81 10.22
N PRO A 99 0.67 -14.07 10.80
CA PRO A 99 -0.41 -14.80 10.14
C PRO A 99 -0.76 -14.22 8.77
N TRP A 100 -1.20 -15.08 7.84
CA TRP A 100 -1.54 -14.63 6.48
C TRP A 100 -2.65 -13.56 6.47
N SER A 101 -3.63 -13.66 7.36
CA SER A 101 -4.77 -12.73 7.47
C SER A 101 -4.31 -11.32 7.83
N GLU A 102 -3.29 -11.22 8.68
CA GLU A 102 -2.69 -9.94 9.10
C GLU A 102 -1.74 -9.35 8.04
N ARG A 103 -1.38 -10.12 7.01
CA ARG A 103 -0.53 -9.65 5.90
C ARG A 103 -1.35 -9.06 4.75
N LEU A 104 -2.66 -9.27 4.72
CA LEU A 104 -3.53 -8.82 3.63
C LEU A 104 -3.61 -7.29 3.55
N ARG A 105 -3.53 -6.78 2.34
CA ARG A 105 -3.69 -5.37 2.00
C ARG A 105 -4.90 -5.16 1.11
N PRO A 106 -5.47 -3.94 1.11
CA PRO A 106 -6.50 -3.58 0.15
C PRO A 106 -6.03 -3.83 -1.29
N GLY A 107 -6.78 -4.64 -2.04
CA GLY A 107 -6.45 -5.00 -3.42
C GLY A 107 -5.76 -6.35 -3.60
N ASP A 108 -5.39 -7.05 -2.52
CA ASP A 108 -4.73 -8.36 -2.61
C ASP A 108 -5.66 -9.50 -3.04
N MET A 109 -6.98 -9.29 -2.97
CA MET A 109 -8.00 -10.28 -3.33
C MET A 109 -8.08 -10.47 -4.85
N GLY A 110 -7.93 -11.71 -5.32
CA GLY A 110 -8.11 -12.12 -6.71
C GLY A 110 -9.32 -13.04 -6.93
N PRO A 111 -9.57 -13.45 -8.19
CA PRO A 111 -10.65 -14.39 -8.50
C PRO A 111 -10.46 -15.74 -7.79
N GLY A 112 -11.49 -16.17 -7.05
CA GLY A 112 -11.51 -17.45 -6.33
C GLY A 112 -11.03 -17.36 -4.88
N ASP A 113 -10.50 -16.22 -4.44
CA ASP A 113 -10.08 -16.03 -3.05
C ASP A 113 -11.29 -15.91 -2.13
N LEU A 114 -11.25 -16.65 -1.02
CA LEU A 114 -12.23 -16.55 0.07
C LEU A 114 -11.55 -15.93 1.27
N LEU A 115 -12.03 -14.77 1.70
CA LEU A 115 -11.63 -14.14 2.94
C LEU A 115 -12.73 -14.34 3.98
N PRO A 116 -12.56 -15.25 4.94
CA PRO A 116 -13.49 -15.42 6.03
C PRO A 116 -13.65 -14.10 6.78
N THR A 117 -14.90 -13.71 7.01
CA THR A 117 -15.20 -12.53 7.80
C THR A 117 -15.08 -12.89 9.28
N ASP A 118 -14.38 -12.05 10.04
CA ASP A 118 -14.34 -12.18 11.50
C ASP A 118 -15.77 -12.15 12.06
N ALA A 119 -16.05 -13.00 13.05
CA ALA A 119 -17.33 -13.02 13.73
C ALA A 119 -17.60 -11.69 14.46
N GLU A 120 -16.53 -11.04 14.95
CA GLU A 120 -16.56 -9.81 15.72
C GLU A 120 -16.11 -8.58 14.90
N ASP A 121 -16.24 -8.62 13.57
CA ASP A 121 -15.91 -7.46 12.72
C ASP A 121 -16.83 -6.27 13.02
N LEU A 122 -16.30 -5.27 13.73
CA LEU A 122 -17.00 -4.06 14.13
C LEU A 122 -17.62 -3.28 12.97
N ARG A 123 -17.18 -3.50 11.73
CA ARG A 123 -17.73 -2.84 10.54
C ARG A 123 -19.05 -3.45 10.10
N LEU A 124 -19.44 -4.60 10.64
CA LEU A 124 -20.65 -5.32 10.28
C LEU A 124 -21.60 -5.42 11.46
N GLU A 125 -22.88 -5.37 11.17
CA GLU A 125 -23.96 -5.67 12.11
C GLU A 125 -24.95 -6.66 11.47
N PRO A 126 -25.70 -7.44 12.26
CA PRO A 126 -26.74 -8.30 11.73
C PRO A 126 -27.74 -7.50 10.90
N GLY A 127 -28.07 -7.99 9.71
CA GLY A 127 -29.12 -7.35 8.91
C GLY A 127 -30.49 -7.60 9.53
N TYR A 128 -31.41 -6.63 9.36
CA TYR A 128 -32.77 -6.77 9.86
C TYR A 128 -33.56 -7.78 9.02
N THR A 129 -34.03 -8.85 9.66
CA THR A 129 -34.85 -9.92 9.06
C THR A 129 -36.35 -9.68 9.25
N GLY A 130 -36.74 -8.72 10.10
CA GLY A 130 -38.15 -8.51 10.48
C GLY A 130 -38.63 -9.37 11.65
N GLU A 131 -37.76 -10.24 12.17
CA GLU A 131 -38.01 -11.13 13.31
C GLU A 131 -36.90 -10.92 14.35
N ASP A 132 -37.23 -11.04 15.65
CA ASP A 132 -36.25 -10.88 16.74
C ASP A 132 -35.26 -12.05 16.84
N GLU A 133 -35.52 -13.15 16.12
CA GLU A 133 -34.63 -14.31 15.97
C GLU A 133 -33.98 -14.36 14.58
N PRO A 134 -32.70 -14.79 14.48
CA PRO A 134 -32.01 -14.92 13.20
C PRO A 134 -32.64 -16.03 12.36
N ALA A 135 -32.78 -15.79 11.05
CA ALA A 135 -33.33 -16.76 10.12
C ALA A 135 -32.50 -18.08 10.11
N PRO A 136 -33.14 -19.25 9.94
CA PRO A 136 -32.48 -20.55 10.07
C PRO A 136 -31.35 -20.82 9.06
N ASN A 137 -31.26 -20.02 7.99
CA ASN A 137 -30.23 -20.09 6.95
C ASN A 137 -29.03 -19.16 7.18
N VAL A 138 -28.93 -18.52 8.34
CA VAL A 138 -27.72 -17.78 8.76
C VAL A 138 -26.65 -18.82 9.14
N PRO A 139 -25.36 -18.64 8.77
CA PRO A 139 -24.27 -19.56 9.10
C PRO A 139 -23.95 -19.69 10.61
N VAL A 140 -24.85 -19.21 11.47
CA VAL A 140 -24.78 -19.27 12.92
C VAL A 140 -26.15 -19.69 13.49
N SER A 141 -26.60 -20.89 13.14
CA SER A 141 -27.63 -21.58 13.92
C SER A 141 -27.17 -23.02 14.17
N HIS A 142 -27.23 -23.44 15.44
CA HIS A 142 -26.86 -24.78 15.89
C HIS A 142 -27.81 -25.87 15.39
N GLU A 143 -28.92 -25.51 14.74
CA GLU A 143 -30.01 -26.39 14.32
C GLU A 143 -29.85 -26.98 12.92
N MET A 144 -28.89 -26.50 12.11
CA MET A 144 -28.61 -27.06 10.77
C MET A 144 -28.11 -28.53 10.85
N ALA A 145 -27.61 -28.97 12.02
CA ALA A 145 -27.21 -30.35 12.24
C ALA A 145 -28.40 -31.31 12.41
N ASP A 146 -29.57 -30.80 12.84
CA ASP A 146 -30.70 -31.63 13.27
C ASP A 146 -31.85 -31.66 12.26
N LEU A 147 -31.87 -30.76 11.26
CA LEU A 147 -32.97 -30.64 10.29
C LEU A 147 -32.77 -31.38 8.96
N VAL A 148 -31.67 -32.11 8.77
CA VAL A 148 -31.45 -32.94 7.55
C VAL A 148 -32.42 -34.15 7.49
N GLU A 149 -33.17 -34.42 8.56
CA GLU A 149 -34.03 -35.62 8.71
C GLU A 149 -35.54 -35.35 8.58
N ALA A 150 -36.00 -34.14 8.24
CA ALA A 150 -37.43 -33.91 8.07
C ALA A 150 -37.74 -32.72 7.18
N GLU A 151 -38.08 -32.95 5.91
CA GLU A 151 -39.02 -32.07 5.19
C GLU A 151 -39.52 -32.69 3.88
N ASP A 152 -40.76 -33.19 3.91
CA ASP A 152 -41.67 -33.30 2.77
C ASP A 152 -43.01 -32.72 3.25
N ALA A 153 -43.34 -31.48 2.86
CA ALA A 153 -44.68 -30.93 3.00
C ALA A 153 -44.94 -29.77 2.01
N ASP A 154 -45.83 -30.03 1.06
CA ASP A 154 -46.34 -29.10 0.04
C ASP A 154 -47.09 -27.89 0.64
N LEU A 155 -46.90 -26.71 0.03
CA LEU A 155 -47.76 -25.53 0.23
C LEU A 155 -48.44 -25.11 -1.08
N ALA A 156 -49.76 -25.09 -1.03
CA ALA A 156 -50.66 -24.84 -2.16
C ALA A 156 -50.60 -23.40 -2.69
N THR A 157 -50.68 -23.28 -4.02
CA THR A 157 -50.83 -22.03 -4.77
C THR A 157 -52.29 -21.77 -5.12
N GLY A 158 -52.77 -20.55 -4.86
CA GLY A 158 -54.04 -20.03 -5.36
C GLY A 158 -53.88 -18.56 -5.79
N PRO A 159 -54.53 -18.09 -6.87
CA PRO A 159 -54.22 -16.79 -7.46
C PRO A 159 -55.01 -15.66 -6.76
N SER A 160 -54.33 -14.57 -6.40
CA SER A 160 -55.00 -13.31 -6.04
C SER A 160 -54.99 -12.35 -7.22
N SER A 161 -56.18 -11.98 -7.66
CA SER A 161 -56.45 -11.04 -8.73
C SER A 161 -56.61 -9.62 -8.17
N GLY A 162 -56.06 -8.63 -8.88
CA GLY A 162 -56.70 -7.30 -8.96
C GLY A 162 -56.21 -6.17 -8.04
N PHE A 163 -54.93 -6.09 -7.68
CA PHE A 163 -54.39 -4.85 -7.11
C PHE A 163 -53.64 -4.02 -8.15
N THR A 164 -54.00 -2.74 -8.29
CA THR A 164 -53.18 -1.75 -9.00
C THR A 164 -51.83 -1.67 -8.30
N VAL A 165 -50.76 -2.06 -9.00
CA VAL A 165 -49.40 -2.06 -8.44
C VAL A 165 -49.00 -0.61 -8.15
N ALA A 166 -49.03 -0.24 -6.86
CA ALA A 166 -48.43 1.02 -6.43
C ALA A 166 -46.95 1.02 -6.82
N PRO A 167 -46.38 2.15 -7.28
CA PRO A 167 -44.96 2.21 -7.59
C PRO A 167 -44.17 1.78 -6.36
N LEU A 168 -43.30 0.79 -6.52
CA LEU A 168 -42.54 0.19 -5.42
C LEU A 168 -41.67 1.21 -4.67
N ARG A 169 -41.28 2.31 -5.34
CA ARG A 169 -40.49 3.39 -4.74
C ARG A 169 -41.21 4.03 -3.56
N GLY A 170 -40.57 4.00 -2.40
CA GLY A 170 -41.10 4.56 -1.15
C GLY A 170 -41.98 3.60 -0.34
N SER A 171 -42.22 2.38 -0.82
CA SER A 171 -42.83 1.34 0.01
C SER A 171 -41.86 0.87 1.10
N ILE A 172 -42.38 0.46 2.26
CA ILE A 172 -41.56 -0.08 3.35
C ILE A 172 -40.65 -1.22 2.86
N PRO A 173 -41.11 -2.18 2.03
CA PRO A 173 -40.23 -3.21 1.48
C PRO A 173 -39.12 -2.67 0.57
N ALA A 174 -39.39 -1.63 -0.22
CA ALA A 174 -38.36 -1.04 -1.09
C ALA A 174 -37.34 -0.21 -0.31
N ILE A 175 -37.78 0.48 0.75
CA ILE A 175 -36.89 1.17 1.69
C ILE A 175 -36.07 0.16 2.49
N ALA A 176 -36.68 -0.94 2.92
CA ALA A 176 -36.02 -2.04 3.60
C ALA A 176 -34.94 -2.67 2.69
N GLU A 177 -35.26 -2.92 1.42
CA GLU A 177 -34.30 -3.43 0.44
C GLU A 177 -33.16 -2.45 0.15
N GLU A 178 -33.46 -1.15 0.05
CA GLU A 178 -32.44 -0.08 -0.08
C GLU A 178 -31.53 0.00 1.15
N LEU A 179 -32.07 -0.23 2.35
CA LEU A 179 -31.32 -0.31 3.60
C LEU A 179 -30.57 -1.64 3.78
N GLY A 180 -30.70 -2.59 2.85
CA GLY A 180 -30.07 -3.90 2.93
C GLY A 180 -30.73 -4.86 3.92
N MET A 181 -31.95 -4.57 4.38
CA MET A 181 -32.79 -5.52 5.10
C MET A 181 -33.05 -6.70 4.15
N ARG A 182 -32.83 -7.94 4.61
CA ARG A 182 -32.62 -9.22 3.87
C ARG A 182 -31.18 -9.66 3.61
N ARG A 183 -30.15 -8.85 3.90
CA ARG A 183 -28.76 -9.34 3.95
C ARG A 183 -28.49 -9.96 5.31
N ALA A 184 -27.69 -11.02 5.37
CA ALA A 184 -27.29 -11.63 6.66
C ALA A 184 -26.54 -10.62 7.55
N ARG A 185 -25.74 -9.73 6.93
CA ARG A 185 -25.03 -8.65 7.60
C ARG A 185 -25.10 -7.38 6.76
N VAL A 186 -25.18 -6.23 7.41
CA VAL A 186 -25.09 -4.89 6.82
C VAL A 186 -23.92 -4.12 7.42
N LEU A 187 -23.50 -3.02 6.80
CA LEU A 187 -22.45 -2.19 7.38
C LEU A 187 -22.99 -1.52 8.65
N SER A 188 -22.26 -1.67 9.74
CA SER A 188 -22.50 -0.90 10.95
C SER A 188 -22.23 0.58 10.70
N ARG A 189 -22.69 1.44 11.63
CA ARG A 189 -22.34 2.86 11.62
C ARG A 189 -20.82 3.10 11.58
N TYR A 190 -20.04 2.29 12.30
CA TYR A 190 -18.58 2.35 12.27
C TYR A 190 -18.03 1.98 10.89
N GLY A 191 -18.56 0.93 10.27
CA GLY A 191 -18.20 0.52 8.91
C GLY A 191 -18.49 1.62 7.88
N LEU A 192 -19.64 2.27 7.97
CA LEU A 192 -20.03 3.39 7.11
C LEU A 192 -19.09 4.59 7.25
N HIS A 193 -18.78 5.01 8.48
CA HIS A 193 -17.85 6.13 8.72
C HIS A 193 -16.44 5.82 8.21
N THR A 194 -15.93 4.62 8.51
CA THR A 194 -14.60 4.21 8.05
C THR A 194 -14.53 4.16 6.52
N ALA A 195 -15.61 3.76 5.85
CA ALA A 195 -15.68 3.80 4.39
C ALA A 195 -15.70 5.24 3.86
N ALA A 196 -16.54 6.11 4.46
CA ALA A 196 -16.63 7.51 4.10
C ALA A 196 -15.29 8.25 4.24
N ASP A 197 -14.56 8.02 5.34
CA ASP A 197 -13.23 8.62 5.57
C ASP A 197 -12.26 8.25 4.44
N ARG A 198 -12.19 6.96 4.06
CA ARG A 198 -11.34 6.52 2.93
C ARG A 198 -11.74 7.15 1.60
N TRP A 199 -13.04 7.32 1.35
CA TRP A 199 -13.52 7.93 0.10
C TRP A 199 -13.23 9.44 0.07
N GLU A 200 -13.37 10.12 1.19
CA GLU A 200 -13.04 11.54 1.35
C GLU A 200 -11.52 11.79 1.23
N GLU A 201 -10.69 10.87 1.72
CA GLU A 201 -9.23 10.96 1.53
C GLU A 201 -8.83 10.76 0.05
N ALA A 202 -9.47 9.81 -0.65
CA ALA A 202 -9.13 9.51 -2.04
C ALA A 202 -9.67 10.54 -3.04
N PHE A 203 -10.96 10.86 -2.95
CA PHE A 203 -11.68 11.77 -3.85
C PHE A 203 -12.58 12.70 -3.04
N GLY A 204 -11.98 13.44 -2.11
CA GLY A 204 -12.65 14.48 -1.34
C GLY A 204 -12.17 15.90 -1.65
N PRO A 205 -12.76 16.90 -0.98
CA PRO A 205 -12.52 18.31 -1.24
C PRO A 205 -11.08 18.72 -0.97
N LYS A 206 -10.38 18.05 -0.03
CA LYS A 206 -9.01 18.40 0.36
C LYS A 206 -7.94 17.92 -0.61
N THR A 207 -8.32 17.15 -1.64
CA THR A 207 -7.37 16.65 -2.62
C THR A 207 -6.83 17.80 -3.50
N PRO A 208 -5.58 17.74 -3.99
CA PRO A 208 -5.03 18.79 -4.85
C PRO A 208 -5.85 19.04 -6.12
N MET A 209 -6.44 17.99 -6.68
CA MET A 209 -7.33 18.08 -7.85
C MET A 209 -8.59 18.88 -7.53
N ALA A 210 -9.27 18.57 -6.42
CA ALA A 210 -10.47 19.29 -6.00
C ALA A 210 -10.19 20.76 -5.68
N GLN A 211 -9.06 21.07 -5.03
CA GLN A 211 -8.65 22.44 -4.73
C GLN A 211 -8.34 23.29 -5.97
N SER A 212 -8.04 22.65 -7.10
CA SER A 212 -7.74 23.32 -8.37
C SER A 212 -8.91 23.26 -9.36
N ALA A 213 -10.02 22.61 -8.99
CA ALA A 213 -11.13 22.38 -9.88
C ALA A 213 -11.99 23.64 -10.05
N PRO A 214 -12.60 23.85 -11.23
CA PRO A 214 -13.46 25.00 -11.48
C PRO A 214 -14.78 24.95 -10.69
N ALA A 215 -15.26 23.75 -10.34
CA ALA A 215 -16.48 23.51 -9.60
C ALA A 215 -16.50 22.12 -8.96
N ALA A 216 -17.41 21.91 -8.03
CA ALA A 216 -17.56 20.67 -7.27
C ALA A 216 -18.52 19.67 -7.96
N CYS A 217 -18.37 18.40 -7.63
CA CYS A 217 -19.14 17.29 -8.19
C CYS A 217 -20.65 17.44 -7.97
N VAL A 218 -21.09 18.08 -6.87
CA VAL A 218 -22.51 18.35 -6.60
C VAL A 218 -23.22 19.10 -7.74
N SER A 219 -22.51 19.94 -8.50
CA SER A 219 -23.04 20.67 -9.66
C SER A 219 -22.67 20.03 -11.01
N CYS A 220 -21.90 18.95 -11.01
CA CYS A 220 -21.38 18.34 -12.24
C CYS A 220 -22.44 17.45 -12.90
N GLY A 221 -22.68 17.65 -14.19
CA GLY A 221 -23.62 16.83 -14.97
C GLY A 221 -23.19 15.36 -15.16
N PHE A 222 -21.92 15.03 -14.89
CA PHE A 222 -21.41 13.66 -14.92
C PHE A 222 -21.53 12.91 -13.58
N LEU A 223 -22.10 13.56 -12.55
CA LEU A 223 -22.34 12.91 -11.27
C LEU A 223 -23.56 11.98 -11.35
N VAL A 224 -23.36 10.71 -11.03
CA VAL A 224 -24.43 9.74 -10.83
C VAL A 224 -24.75 9.68 -9.32
N PRO A 225 -25.97 10.04 -8.89
CA PRO A 225 -26.36 9.96 -7.48
C PRO A 225 -26.46 8.49 -7.03
N ILE A 226 -26.09 8.23 -5.78
CA ILE A 226 -26.23 6.92 -5.13
C ILE A 226 -27.35 6.95 -4.09
N GLY A 227 -27.96 5.81 -3.83
CA GLY A 227 -29.00 5.66 -2.79
C GLY A 227 -28.43 5.56 -1.37
N GLY A 228 -29.33 5.51 -0.40
CA GLY A 228 -28.98 5.38 1.02
C GLY A 228 -28.38 6.64 1.67
N SER A 229 -27.97 6.50 2.93
CA SER A 229 -27.52 7.61 3.78
C SER A 229 -26.25 8.31 3.27
N LEU A 230 -25.35 7.56 2.60
CA LEU A 230 -24.11 8.12 2.04
C LEU A 230 -24.36 8.98 0.79
N GLY A 231 -25.51 8.85 0.11
CA GLY A 231 -25.85 9.67 -1.06
C GLY A 231 -25.98 11.16 -0.77
N GLN A 232 -26.07 11.56 0.50
CA GLN A 232 -26.03 12.97 0.92
C GLN A 232 -24.63 13.58 0.91
N ALA A 233 -23.58 12.76 0.83
CA ALA A 233 -22.18 13.20 0.87
C ALA A 233 -21.36 12.69 -0.32
N PHE A 234 -21.80 11.63 -0.99
CA PHE A 234 -21.07 10.98 -2.07
C PHE A 234 -21.95 10.70 -3.31
N GLY A 235 -21.31 10.55 -4.45
CA GLY A 235 -21.89 10.00 -5.68
C GLY A 235 -20.84 9.27 -6.51
N ALA A 236 -21.20 8.76 -7.67
CA ALA A 236 -20.26 8.11 -8.60
C ALA A 236 -19.94 9.03 -9.78
N CYS A 237 -18.67 9.15 -10.16
CA CYS A 237 -18.29 9.88 -11.37
C CYS A 237 -18.42 8.98 -12.60
N ALA A 238 -19.06 9.48 -13.65
CA ALA A 238 -19.25 8.78 -14.93
C ALA A 238 -18.56 9.50 -16.12
N ASN A 239 -17.55 10.32 -15.84
CA ASN A 239 -16.79 10.99 -16.89
C ASN A 239 -15.50 10.20 -17.16
N GLU A 240 -15.39 9.57 -18.33
CA GLU A 240 -14.22 8.79 -18.76
C GLU A 240 -12.90 9.60 -18.74
N PHE A 241 -12.97 10.93 -18.85
CA PHE A 241 -11.79 11.80 -18.80
C PHE A 241 -11.40 12.19 -17.37
N SER A 242 -12.27 11.95 -16.39
CA SER A 242 -11.98 12.20 -14.98
C SER A 242 -11.07 11.10 -14.43
N PRO A 243 -10.06 11.42 -13.60
CA PRO A 243 -9.31 10.39 -12.87
C PRO A 243 -10.18 9.60 -11.87
N ALA A 244 -11.40 10.06 -11.61
CA ALA A 244 -12.36 9.41 -10.73
C ALA A 244 -13.43 8.58 -11.47
N ASP A 245 -13.31 8.36 -12.79
CA ASP A 245 -14.29 7.59 -13.54
C ASP A 245 -14.59 6.22 -12.89
N GLY A 246 -15.87 5.89 -12.74
CA GLY A 246 -16.33 4.67 -12.09
C GLY A 246 -16.04 4.58 -10.58
N ARG A 247 -15.58 5.66 -9.94
CA ARG A 247 -15.28 5.72 -8.49
C ARG A 247 -16.34 6.52 -7.73
N LEU A 248 -16.44 6.21 -6.43
CA LEU A 248 -17.14 7.04 -5.46
C LEU A 248 -16.33 8.32 -5.21
N VAL A 249 -17.01 9.46 -5.27
CA VAL A 249 -16.46 10.80 -5.06
C VAL A 249 -17.30 11.55 -4.04
N SER A 250 -16.66 12.38 -3.22
CA SER A 250 -17.35 13.35 -2.38
C SER A 250 -18.13 14.32 -3.26
N LEU A 251 -19.31 14.77 -2.83
CA LEU A 251 -20.05 15.82 -3.51
C LEU A 251 -19.27 17.14 -3.57
N ALA A 252 -18.31 17.32 -2.64
CA ALA A 252 -17.40 18.46 -2.61
C ALA A 252 -16.06 18.22 -3.35
N TYR A 253 -15.84 17.03 -3.92
CA TYR A 253 -14.72 16.79 -4.83
C TYR A 253 -14.87 17.62 -6.10
N GLY A 254 -13.79 17.87 -6.83
CA GLY A 254 -13.84 18.52 -8.14
C GLY A 254 -12.70 18.04 -9.02
N CYS A 255 -12.87 18.18 -10.34
CA CYS A 255 -11.80 17.95 -11.30
C CYS A 255 -11.91 18.88 -12.50
N GLY A 256 -10.85 18.95 -13.31
CA GLY A 256 -10.84 19.73 -14.56
C GLY A 256 -11.81 19.23 -15.63
N GLY A 257 -12.31 17.99 -15.51
CA GLY A 257 -13.35 17.42 -16.38
C GLY A 257 -14.79 17.77 -15.96
N HIS A 258 -14.99 18.84 -15.19
CA HIS A 258 -16.34 19.28 -14.83
C HIS A 258 -17.18 19.55 -16.09
N SER A 259 -18.48 19.26 -16.07
CA SER A 259 -19.37 19.46 -17.23
C SER A 259 -19.45 20.92 -17.72
N GLU A 260 -19.01 21.85 -16.88
CA GLU A 260 -18.96 23.29 -17.16
C GLU A 260 -17.53 23.86 -17.18
N ALA A 261 -16.49 23.00 -17.18
CA ALA A 261 -15.09 23.42 -17.10
C ALA A 261 -14.63 24.31 -18.28
N ALA A 262 -15.33 24.26 -19.42
CA ALA A 262 -14.92 24.87 -20.68
C ALA A 262 -15.63 26.19 -21.03
N VAL A 263 -16.16 26.93 -20.04
CA VAL A 263 -16.54 28.33 -20.30
C VAL A 263 -15.27 29.20 -20.29
N MET A 264 -14.44 29.04 -21.32
CA MET A 264 -13.36 30.00 -21.58
C MET A 264 -14.02 31.35 -21.91
N PRO A 265 -13.73 32.43 -21.17
CA PRO A 265 -14.18 33.74 -21.58
C PRO A 265 -13.69 34.00 -23.01
N ARG A 266 -14.58 34.49 -23.88
CA ARG A 266 -14.23 34.82 -25.26
C ARG A 266 -12.91 35.60 -25.25
N PRO A 267 -11.85 35.14 -25.96
CA PRO A 267 -10.59 35.86 -26.04
C PRO A 267 -10.90 37.33 -26.37
N PRO A 268 -10.38 38.31 -25.61
CA PRO A 268 -10.66 39.70 -25.88
C PRO A 268 -10.24 39.96 -27.32
N GLN A 269 -11.21 40.37 -28.15
CA GLN A 269 -10.91 40.74 -29.52
C GLN A 269 -10.03 41.98 -29.44
N PRO A 270 -8.77 41.93 -29.90
CA PRO A 270 -7.93 43.12 -29.87
C PRO A 270 -8.66 44.21 -30.65
N PRO A 271 -8.66 45.47 -30.17
CA PRO A 271 -9.24 46.57 -30.93
C PRO A 271 -8.61 46.58 -32.32
N ALA A 272 -9.41 46.94 -33.33
CA ALA A 272 -8.87 47.15 -34.67
C ALA A 272 -7.68 48.12 -34.56
N PRO A 273 -6.55 47.84 -35.24
CA PRO A 273 -5.38 48.70 -35.16
C PRO A 273 -5.78 50.12 -35.54
N VAL A 274 -5.54 51.06 -34.62
CA VAL A 274 -5.68 52.48 -34.90
C VAL A 274 -4.42 52.88 -35.64
N ILE A 275 -4.56 53.17 -36.93
CA ILE A 275 -3.46 53.70 -37.74
C ILE A 275 -3.37 55.19 -37.42
N ASP A 276 -2.48 55.56 -36.51
CA ASP A 276 -2.29 56.96 -36.08
C ASP A 276 -1.61 57.81 -37.16
N GLU A 277 -0.78 57.21 -38.01
CA GLU A 277 -0.09 57.89 -39.10
C GLU A 277 0.01 57.02 -40.35
N THR A 278 -0.34 57.60 -41.50
CA THR A 278 -0.20 56.98 -42.83
C THR A 278 0.99 57.55 -43.60
N ARG A 279 1.77 58.46 -42.98
CA ARG A 279 2.98 59.01 -43.58
C ARG A 279 4.13 58.03 -43.40
N VAL A 280 4.87 57.84 -44.48
CA VAL A 280 6.13 57.12 -44.47
C VAL A 280 7.20 58.10 -44.01
N ASP A 281 7.86 57.81 -42.88
CA ASP A 281 9.09 58.51 -42.52
C ASP A 281 10.26 57.88 -43.31
N PRO A 282 10.82 58.57 -44.32
CA PRO A 282 11.86 57.99 -45.14
C PRO A 282 13.15 57.92 -44.32
N PHE A 283 13.52 56.72 -43.88
CA PHE A 283 14.82 56.44 -43.29
C PHE A 283 15.84 56.12 -44.40
N PRO A 284 16.76 57.04 -44.75
CA PRO A 284 17.74 56.77 -45.78
C PRO A 284 18.75 55.73 -45.28
N LEU A 285 18.73 54.53 -45.89
CA LEU A 285 19.65 53.44 -45.57
C LEU A 285 21.13 53.75 -45.89
N ARG A 286 21.40 54.87 -46.57
CA ARG A 286 22.75 55.38 -46.81
C ARG A 286 22.83 56.86 -46.44
N PRO A 287 23.75 57.26 -45.55
CA PRO A 287 24.04 58.67 -45.33
C PRO A 287 24.48 59.33 -46.65
N SER A 288 24.12 60.60 -46.88
CA SER A 288 24.68 61.37 -48.00
C SER A 288 26.19 61.55 -47.81
N SER A 289 26.93 61.70 -48.91
CA SER A 289 28.40 61.90 -48.89
C SER A 289 28.86 63.03 -47.96
N ASP A 290 27.97 63.99 -47.70
CA ASP A 290 28.23 65.22 -46.99
C ASP A 290 27.69 65.19 -45.55
N SER A 291 27.11 64.06 -45.13
CA SER A 291 26.54 63.87 -43.78
C SER A 291 27.53 63.30 -42.76
N GLY A 292 28.76 63.01 -43.19
CA GLY A 292 29.87 62.66 -42.29
C GLY A 292 30.51 63.92 -41.69
N SER A 293 30.95 63.85 -40.44
CA SER A 293 31.69 64.92 -39.76
C SER A 293 33.14 65.08 -40.24
N VAL A 294 33.54 64.35 -41.29
CA VAL A 294 34.87 64.39 -41.88
C VAL A 294 34.80 65.23 -43.16
N THR A 295 35.43 66.40 -43.14
CA THR A 295 35.62 67.20 -44.35
C THR A 295 36.42 66.39 -45.38
N PRO A 296 35.98 66.32 -46.65
CA PRO A 296 36.74 65.65 -47.69
C PRO A 296 38.06 66.40 -47.90
N THR A 297 39.17 65.78 -47.51
CA THR A 297 40.51 66.26 -47.86
C THR A 297 40.71 66.04 -49.36
N ALA A 298 40.99 67.12 -50.08
CA ALA A 298 41.33 67.08 -51.49
C ALA A 298 42.76 66.55 -51.65
N ASP A 299 42.89 65.26 -51.94
CA ASP A 299 44.16 64.67 -52.36
C ASP A 299 44.32 64.83 -53.87
N ALA A 300 44.83 65.99 -54.28
CA ALA A 300 45.61 66.13 -55.50
C ALA A 300 46.97 66.71 -55.08
N ASP A 301 48.03 65.95 -55.37
CA ASP A 301 49.45 66.22 -55.15
C ASP A 301 50.08 65.71 -53.83
N THR A 302 50.29 64.40 -53.74
CA THR A 302 51.61 63.88 -53.29
C THR A 302 51.90 62.51 -53.91
N GLU A 303 52.22 62.50 -55.21
CA GLU A 303 53.29 61.62 -55.69
C GLU A 303 54.61 62.20 -55.16
N GLU A 304 55.26 61.50 -54.22
CA GLU A 304 56.72 61.24 -54.20
C GLU A 304 57.12 60.58 -52.87
N LEU A 305 56.85 59.27 -52.75
CA LEU A 305 57.77 58.34 -52.11
C LEU A 305 57.66 57.02 -52.87
N GLY A 306 58.54 56.87 -53.86
CA GLY A 306 58.56 55.76 -54.79
C GLY A 306 59.27 54.50 -54.24
N HIS A 307 58.84 53.37 -54.82
CA HIS A 307 59.51 52.07 -54.92
C HIS A 307 59.93 51.32 -53.63
N SER A 308 59.61 50.01 -53.63
CA SER A 308 60.21 48.96 -52.79
C SER A 308 59.84 48.96 -51.30
#